data_AF-A0A3D5UV52-F1
#
_entry.id   AF-A0A3D5UV52-F1
#
_cell.length_a   1.000
_cell.length_b   1.000
_cell.length_c   1.000
_cell.angle_alpha   90.00
_cell.angle_beta   90.00
_cell.angle_gamma   90.00
#
_symmetry.space_group_name_H-M   'P 1'
#
loop_
_entity.id
_entity.type
_entity.pdbx_description
1 polymer ?
#
loop_
_entity_poly.entity_id
_entity_poly.type
_entity_poly.pdbx_seq_one_letter_code
_entity_poly.pdbx_strand_id
1 'polypeptide(L)'
;TGHINGQVPVAMKDGDPILMDGNIAAEDQGIIVYRGEAADAAATEQTKLLTDALQNFHYTELAGGLSGNANGNLALRLSLKGANPDLYDGYPFALNVTLEGSLADLLRHGTVGFRPLELIKEQSKGALQPPANKTEP
;
A
#
# COMPACT_ATOMS: atom_id res chain seq x y z
N THR A 1 10.69 -8.53 -3.83
CA THR A 1 9.24 -8.53 -4.15
C THR A 1 8.53 -9.12 -2.97
N GLY A 2 7.44 -8.53 -2.52
CA GLY A 2 6.64 -9.01 -1.39
C GLY A 2 5.17 -9.00 -1.79
N HIS A 3 4.43 -10.01 -1.38
CA HIS A 3 2.98 -10.07 -1.57
C HIS A 3 2.29 -9.50 -0.34
N ILE A 4 1.32 -8.62 -0.55
CA ILE A 4 0.52 -8.02 0.52
C ILE A 4 -0.94 -8.33 0.21
N ASN A 5 -1.61 -8.96 1.18
CA ASN A 5 -3.02 -9.28 1.12
C ASN A 5 -3.78 -8.64 2.27
N GLY A 6 -5.06 -8.39 2.08
CA GLY A 6 -5.87 -7.70 3.07
C GLY A 6 -7.29 -7.44 2.63
N GLN A 7 -8.08 -6.91 3.56
CA GLN A 7 -9.46 -6.52 3.33
C GLN A 7 -9.67 -5.11 3.84
N VAL A 8 -10.27 -4.26 3.01
CA VAL A 8 -10.56 -2.88 3.36
C VAL A 8 -12.07 -2.65 3.18
N PRO A 9 -12.85 -2.76 4.27
CA PRO A 9 -14.27 -2.46 4.23
C PRO A 9 -14.51 -1.00 3.87
N VAL A 10 -15.39 -0.75 2.91
CA VAL A 10 -15.79 0.60 2.48
C VAL A 10 -17.29 0.76 2.69
N ALA A 11 -17.68 1.83 3.37
CA ALA A 11 -19.07 2.22 3.58
C ALA A 11 -19.34 3.62 3.02
N MET A 12 -20.52 3.84 2.46
CA MET A 12 -20.95 5.18 2.07
C MET A 12 -21.63 5.86 3.27
N LYS A 13 -21.14 7.04 3.67
CA LYS A 13 -21.73 7.84 4.75
C LYS A 13 -21.85 9.28 4.29
N ASP A 14 -23.07 9.80 4.27
CA ASP A 14 -23.36 11.18 3.82
C ASP A 14 -22.86 11.51 2.40
N GLY A 15 -22.72 10.48 1.55
CA GLY A 15 -22.19 10.61 0.18
C GLY A 15 -20.68 10.37 0.05
N ASP A 16 -19.97 10.22 1.18
CA ASP A 16 -18.53 9.99 1.23
C ASP A 16 -18.17 8.49 1.41
N PRO A 17 -17.12 8.00 0.72
CA PRO A 17 -16.57 6.66 0.92
C PRO A 17 -15.68 6.62 2.16
N ILE A 18 -16.13 5.92 3.19
CA ILE A 18 -15.42 5.74 4.46
C ILE A 18 -14.82 4.35 4.54
N LEU A 19 -13.51 4.29 4.77
CA LEU A 19 -12.77 3.06 5.03
C LEU A 19 -12.83 2.77 6.53
N MET A 20 -13.39 1.62 6.88
CA MET A 20 -13.59 1.19 8.26
C MET A 20 -12.69 0.00 8.54
N ASP A 21 -11.66 0.22 9.36
CA ASP A 21 -10.78 -0.84 9.89
C ASP A 21 -10.23 -1.79 8.81
N GLY A 22 -9.75 -1.21 7.70
CA GLY A 22 -9.08 -2.00 6.68
C GLY A 22 -7.81 -2.62 7.25
N ASN A 23 -7.58 -3.89 6.98
CA ASN A 23 -6.40 -4.63 7.41
C ASN A 23 -5.60 -5.12 6.21
N ILE A 24 -4.28 -4.97 6.25
CA ILE A 24 -3.35 -5.52 5.27
C ILE A 24 -2.23 -6.25 6.00
N ALA A 25 -1.66 -7.28 5.39
CA ALA A 25 -0.50 -7.99 5.88
C ALA A 25 0.32 -8.53 4.72
N ALA A 26 1.64 -8.60 4.88
CA ALA A 26 2.46 -9.34 3.94
C ALA A 26 2.24 -10.85 4.14
N GLU A 27 2.15 -11.57 3.03
CA GLU A 27 2.05 -13.04 3.04
C GLU A 27 3.40 -13.69 3.27
N ASP A 28 4.45 -13.05 2.75
CA ASP A 28 5.83 -13.51 2.80
C ASP A 28 6.73 -12.40 3.35
N GLN A 29 7.84 -12.82 3.97
CA GLN A 29 8.97 -11.94 4.25
C GLN A 29 9.51 -11.28 2.97
N GLY A 30 10.13 -10.12 3.11
CA GLY A 30 10.64 -9.40 1.95
C GLY A 30 11.55 -8.24 2.30
N ILE A 31 11.81 -7.39 1.32
CA ILE A 31 12.76 -6.28 1.44
C ILE A 31 12.06 -4.98 1.07
N ILE A 32 12.15 -3.99 1.96
CA ILE A 32 11.78 -2.60 1.71
C ILE A 32 13.06 -1.83 1.38
N VAL A 33 13.02 -1.08 0.28
CA VAL A 33 14.12 -0.23 -0.17
C VAL A 33 13.62 1.20 -0.26
N TYR A 34 13.84 1.98 0.79
CA TYR A 34 13.53 3.40 0.80
C TYR A 34 14.59 4.18 0.01
N ARG A 35 14.16 4.92 -1.01
CA ARG A 35 15.02 5.75 -1.87
C ARG A 35 14.69 7.24 -1.82
N GLY A 36 13.89 7.65 -0.85
CA GLY A 36 13.61 9.08 -0.67
C GLY A 36 14.86 9.78 -0.15
N GLU A 37 15.14 10.97 -0.66
CA GLU A 37 16.05 11.88 0.01
C GLU A 37 15.39 12.22 1.34
N ALA A 38 16.05 11.94 2.47
CA ALA A 38 15.56 12.37 3.78
C ALA A 38 15.39 13.89 3.68
N ALA A 39 14.14 14.37 3.56
CA ALA A 39 13.83 15.74 3.16
C ALA A 39 14.77 16.72 3.89
N ASP A 40 15.70 17.25 3.11
CA ASP A 40 16.89 17.91 3.59
C ASP A 40 16.51 19.20 4.34
N ALA A 41 17.27 19.50 5.40
CA ALA A 41 17.24 20.67 6.30
C ALA A 41 16.53 20.55 7.68
N ALA A 42 15.61 19.61 7.93
CA ALA A 42 14.95 19.48 9.26
C ALA A 42 14.82 18.05 9.80
N ALA A 43 15.49 17.08 9.17
CA ALA A 43 15.48 15.71 9.65
C ALA A 43 16.19 15.62 11.02
N THR A 44 15.44 15.28 12.07
CA THR A 44 16.02 14.94 13.37
C THR A 44 16.88 13.68 13.24
N GLU A 45 17.79 13.44 14.18
CA GLU A 45 18.61 12.21 14.19
C GLU A 45 17.74 10.94 14.13
N GLN A 46 16.54 10.99 14.70
CA GLN A 46 15.55 9.91 14.67
C GLN A 46 15.01 9.67 13.26
N THR A 47 14.73 10.73 12.50
CA THR A 47 14.27 10.61 11.10
C THR A 47 15.37 10.04 10.22
N LYS A 48 16.63 10.48 10.40
CA LYS A 48 17.77 9.92 9.67
C LYS A 48 17.94 8.43 9.96
N LEU A 49 17.95 8.05 11.24
CA LEU A 49 18.06 6.66 11.65
C LEU A 49 16.93 5.80 11.08
N LEU A 50 15.71 6.32 11.05
CA LEU A 50 14.57 5.65 10.42
C LEU A 50 14.77 5.47 8.91
N THR A 51 15.20 6.51 8.20
CA THR A 51 15.43 6.41 6.76
C THR A 51 16.57 5.46 6.43
N ASP A 52 17.67 5.46 7.20
CA ASP A 52 18.77 4.49 7.07
C ASP A 52 18.31 3.06 7.34
N ALA A 53 17.54 2.85 8.41
CA ALA A 53 16.91 1.58 8.71
C ALA A 53 16.09 1.04 7.53
N LEU A 54 15.38 1.89 6.80
CA LEU A 54 14.52 1.51 5.67
C LEU A 54 15.22 1.39 4.31
N GLN A 55 16.49 1.79 4.17
CA GLN A 55 17.22 1.71 2.90
C GLN A 55 17.41 0.26 2.41
N ASN A 56 17.58 -0.68 3.33
CA ASN A 56 17.70 -2.12 3.05
C ASN A 56 17.04 -2.93 4.17
N PHE A 57 15.74 -2.70 4.42
CA PHE A 57 15.05 -3.36 5.53
C PHE A 57 14.46 -4.70 5.10
N HIS A 58 14.94 -5.78 5.71
CA HIS A 58 14.46 -7.15 5.53
C HIS A 58 13.37 -7.40 6.57
N TYR A 59 12.13 -7.25 6.16
CA TYR A 59 10.99 -7.47 7.04
C TYR A 59 10.64 -8.96 7.10
N THR A 60 10.36 -9.44 8.31
CA THR A 60 9.82 -10.77 8.59
C THR A 60 8.32 -10.73 8.84
N GLU A 61 7.83 -9.61 9.39
CA GLU A 61 6.40 -9.35 9.57
C GLU A 61 6.08 -7.95 9.06
N LEU A 62 5.02 -7.83 8.28
CA LEU A 62 4.42 -6.56 7.87
C LEU A 62 2.92 -6.67 8.06
N ALA A 63 2.37 -5.78 8.87
CA ALA A 63 0.95 -5.62 9.07
C ALA A 63 0.59 -4.14 8.94
N GLY A 64 -0.65 -3.86 8.54
CA GLY A 64 -1.10 -2.49 8.39
C GLY A 64 -2.61 -2.35 8.55
N GLY A 65 -3.00 -1.13 8.86
CA GLY A 65 -4.39 -0.72 9.01
C GLY A 65 -4.68 0.53 8.18
N LEU A 66 -5.79 0.56 7.47
CA LEU A 66 -6.23 1.72 6.68
C LEU A 66 -7.62 2.15 7.11
N SER A 67 -7.76 3.43 7.47
CA SER A 67 -9.03 4.00 7.94
C SER A 67 -9.16 5.46 7.56
N GLY A 68 -10.40 5.95 7.37
CA GLY A 68 -10.68 7.37 7.12
C GLY A 68 -11.60 7.59 5.92
N ASN A 69 -11.59 8.80 5.37
CA ASN A 69 -12.38 9.15 4.18
C ASN A 69 -11.51 9.09 2.93
N ALA A 70 -11.89 8.26 1.94
CA ALA A 70 -11.11 8.09 0.71
C ALA A 70 -11.05 9.36 -0.16
N ASN A 71 -12.05 10.24 -0.06
CA ASN A 71 -12.08 11.54 -0.73
C ASN A 71 -11.38 12.65 0.06
N GLY A 72 -11.09 12.40 1.33
CA GLY A 72 -10.47 13.37 2.23
C GLY A 72 -9.15 12.84 2.77
N ASN A 73 -9.08 12.73 4.09
CA ASN A 73 -7.90 12.23 4.78
C ASN A 73 -8.07 10.76 5.15
N LEU A 74 -7.06 9.98 4.81
CA LEU A 74 -6.86 8.62 5.25
C LEU A 74 -5.70 8.56 6.22
N ALA A 75 -5.76 7.61 7.14
CA ALA A 75 -4.68 7.23 8.02
C ALA A 75 -4.28 5.79 7.70
N LEU A 76 -3.04 5.61 7.26
CA LEU A 76 -2.38 4.32 7.06
C LEU A 76 -1.44 4.08 8.23
N ARG A 77 -1.69 3.02 9.01
CA ARG A 77 -0.81 2.55 10.07
C ARG A 77 -0.08 1.33 9.57
N LEU A 78 1.23 1.27 9.77
CA LEU A 78 2.07 0.14 9.39
C LEU A 78 2.89 -0.29 10.59
N SER A 79 2.93 -1.60 10.82
CA SER A 79 3.76 -2.26 11.82
C SER A 79 4.68 -3.23 11.09
N LEU A 80 5.96 -3.00 11.22
CA LEU A 80 7.04 -3.71 10.54
C LEU A 80 7.94 -4.34 11.59
N LYS A 81 8.33 -5.59 11.40
CA LYS A 81 9.41 -6.22 12.17
C LYS A 81 10.40 -6.83 11.21
N GLY A 82 11.67 -6.69 11.53
CA GLY A 82 12.73 -7.09 10.63
C GLY A 82 14.06 -6.53 11.06
N ALA A 83 15.03 -6.54 10.15
CA ALA A 83 16.35 -6.02 10.38
C ALA A 83 16.88 -5.35 9.11
N ASN A 84 17.77 -4.38 9.28
CA ASN A 84 18.61 -3.92 8.19
C ASN A 84 20.04 -4.46 8.43
N PRO A 85 20.57 -5.36 7.57
CA PRO A 85 21.91 -5.92 7.74
C PRO A 85 23.03 -4.88 7.71
N ASP A 86 22.79 -3.73 7.08
CA ASP A 86 23.74 -2.62 7.01
C ASP A 86 23.69 -1.71 8.26
N LEU A 87 22.74 -1.93 9.17
CA LEU A 87 22.53 -1.12 10.38
C LEU A 87 22.66 -1.98 11.64
N TYR A 88 23.43 -1.50 12.62
CA TYR A 88 23.62 -2.15 13.93
C TYR A 88 23.88 -3.67 13.85
N ASP A 89 24.75 -4.10 12.94
CA ASP A 89 25.12 -5.51 12.76
C ASP A 89 23.92 -6.43 12.41
N GLY A 90 22.86 -5.87 11.80
CA GLY A 90 21.66 -6.64 11.46
C GLY A 90 20.75 -6.93 12.65
N TYR A 91 20.83 -6.16 13.73
CA TYR A 91 19.96 -6.34 14.89
C TYR A 91 18.48 -6.14 14.51
N PRO A 92 17.57 -7.06 14.90
CA PRO A 92 16.16 -6.94 14.58
C PRO A 92 15.46 -5.88 15.44
N PHE A 93 14.59 -5.10 14.81
CA PHE A 93 13.77 -4.09 15.48
C PHE A 93 12.36 -4.06 14.90
N ALA A 94 11.44 -3.50 15.70
CA ALA A 94 10.07 -3.24 15.31
C ALA A 94 9.89 -1.74 15.02
N LEU A 95 9.22 -1.42 13.93
CA LEU A 95 8.91 -0.08 13.52
C LEU A 95 7.39 0.07 13.37
N ASN A 96 6.85 1.14 13.96
CA ASN A 96 5.46 1.53 13.78
C ASN A 96 5.42 2.89 13.10
N VAL A 97 4.81 2.96 11.93
CA VAL A 97 4.70 4.18 11.12
C VAL A 97 3.21 4.50 10.97
N THR A 98 2.86 5.77 11.12
CA THR A 98 1.53 6.27 10.74
C THR A 98 1.71 7.35 9.70
N LEU A 99 1.04 7.19 8.56
CA LEU A 99 1.00 8.15 7.48
C LEU A 99 -0.43 8.67 7.35
N GLU A 100 -0.56 9.98 7.21
CA GLU A 100 -1.85 10.65 7.08
C GLU A 100 -1.85 11.49 5.81
N GLY A 101 -2.94 11.45 5.05
CA GLY A 101 -3.10 12.27 3.86
C GLY A 101 -4.14 11.75 2.89
N SER A 102 -4.16 12.34 1.70
CA SER A 102 -5.01 11.90 0.60
C SER A 102 -4.64 10.48 0.16
N LEU A 103 -5.61 9.70 -0.33
CA LEU A 103 -5.36 8.36 -0.85
C LEU A 103 -4.26 8.33 -1.91
N ALA A 104 -4.23 9.31 -2.81
CA ALA A 104 -3.22 9.41 -3.85
C ALA A 104 -1.79 9.60 -3.29
N ASP A 105 -1.63 10.41 -2.24
CA ASP A 105 -0.34 10.61 -1.56
C ASP A 105 0.10 9.34 -0.82
N LEU A 106 -0.82 8.72 -0.09
CA LEU A 106 -0.52 7.47 0.63
C LEU A 106 -0.15 6.34 -0.33
N LEU A 107 -0.83 6.23 -1.48
CA LEU A 107 -0.47 5.27 -2.51
C LEU A 107 0.91 5.62 -3.09
N ARG A 108 1.20 6.86 -3.48
CA ARG A 108 2.52 7.23 -4.00
C ARG A 108 3.65 6.88 -3.04
N HIS A 109 3.46 7.13 -1.74
CA HIS A 109 4.46 6.84 -0.72
C HIS A 109 4.54 5.34 -0.36
N GLY A 110 3.42 4.61 -0.39
CA GLY A 110 3.37 3.16 -0.14
C GLY A 110 3.71 2.29 -1.37
N THR A 111 3.73 2.88 -2.57
CA THR A 111 3.86 2.18 -3.86
C THR A 111 5.29 2.26 -4.42
N VAL A 112 6.31 2.06 -3.57
CA VAL A 112 7.62 1.63 -4.07
C VAL A 112 7.51 0.14 -4.45
N GLY A 113 6.77 -0.18 -5.50
CA GLY A 113 6.67 -1.56 -6.02
C GLY A 113 5.41 -1.95 -6.77
N PHE A 114 4.28 -1.28 -6.59
CA PHE A 114 3.08 -1.56 -7.39
C PHE A 114 3.12 -0.76 -8.70
N ARG A 115 3.01 -1.44 -9.84
CA ARG A 115 2.58 -0.86 -11.11
C ARG A 115 1.08 -1.14 -11.25
N PRO A 116 0.14 -0.26 -10.81
CA PRO A 116 -1.27 -0.63 -10.73
C PRO A 116 -2.06 -0.46 -12.04
N LEU A 117 -1.42 -0.32 -13.22
CA LEU A 117 -2.15 0.07 -14.44
C LEU A 117 -1.77 -0.77 -15.68
N GLU A 118 -1.83 -2.10 -15.57
CA GLU A 118 -1.82 -2.96 -16.77
C GLU A 118 -2.95 -4.01 -16.80
N LEU A 119 -4.05 -3.83 -16.04
CA LEU A 119 -5.17 -4.80 -16.01
C LEU A 119 -6.52 -4.26 -16.52
N ILE A 120 -6.55 -3.15 -17.25
CA ILE A 120 -7.81 -2.67 -17.87
C ILE A 120 -7.62 -2.44 -19.37
N LYS A 121 -7.23 -3.48 -20.11
CA LYS A 121 -7.49 -3.61 -21.56
C LYS A 121 -7.45 -5.09 -21.97
N GLU A 122 -8.48 -5.89 -21.66
CA GLU A 122 -8.80 -7.07 -22.52
C GLU A 122 -10.12 -7.79 -22.14
N GLN A 123 -11.24 -7.09 -21.90
CA GLN A 123 -12.54 -7.78 -21.73
C GLN A 123 -13.73 -7.09 -22.43
N SER A 124 -13.51 -6.04 -23.23
CA SER A 124 -14.60 -5.36 -23.97
C SER A 124 -14.57 -5.59 -25.48
N LYS A 125 -14.38 -6.86 -25.91
CA LYS A 125 -14.69 -7.24 -27.30
C LYS A 125 -15.16 -8.68 -27.41
N GLY A 126 -16.41 -8.93 -27.03
CA GLY A 126 -16.99 -10.27 -27.19
C GLY A 126 -18.42 -10.47 -26.73
N ALA A 127 -19.31 -9.47 -26.77
CA ALA A 127 -20.73 -9.73 -26.47
C ALA A 127 -21.67 -8.67 -27.05
N LEU A 128 -21.83 -8.64 -28.38
CA LEU A 128 -23.01 -8.05 -29.01
C LEU A 128 -23.33 -8.77 -30.32
N GLN A 129 -24.12 -9.84 -30.24
CA GLN A 129 -24.98 -10.32 -31.32
C GLN A 129 -26.30 -10.78 -30.67
N PRO A 130 -27.41 -10.03 -30.82
CA PRO A 130 -28.71 -10.43 -30.29
C PRO A 130 -29.36 -11.53 -31.15
N PRO A 131 -30.30 -12.33 -30.59
CA PRO A 131 -30.94 -13.42 -31.32
C PRO A 131 -32.01 -12.87 -32.28
N ALA A 132 -31.87 -13.15 -33.57
CA ALA A 132 -32.95 -12.98 -34.54
C ALA A 132 -33.65 -14.32 -34.74
N ASN A 133 -34.84 -14.43 -34.18
CA ASN A 133 -35.77 -15.54 -34.40
C ASN A 133 -36.70 -15.20 -35.58
N LYS A 134 -37.11 -16.27 -36.28
CA LYS A 134 -38.35 -16.46 -37.06
C LYS A 134 -38.38 -16.22 -38.60
N THR A 135 -38.61 -17.36 -39.27
CA THR A 135 -39.54 -17.64 -40.40
C THR A 135 -39.16 -17.27 -41.85
N GLU A 136 -39.04 -18.34 -42.65
CA GLU A 136 -39.54 -18.60 -44.04
C GLU A 136 -40.30 -17.47 -44.78
N PRO A 137 -40.25 -17.44 -46.13
CA PRO A 137 -40.76 -18.52 -46.99
C PRO A 137 -39.77 -19.07 -48.04
#